data_AF-E1QWX6-F1
#
_entry.id   AF-E1QWX6-F1
#
_cell.length_a   1.000
_cell.length_b   1.000
_cell.length_c   1.000
_cell.angle_alpha   90.00
_cell.angle_beta   90.00
_cell.angle_gamma   90.00
#
_symmetry.space_group_name_H-M   'P 1'
#
loop_
_entity.id
_entity.type
_entity.pdbx_description
1 polymer ?
#
loop_
_entity_poly.entity_id
_entity_poly.type
_entity_poly.pdbx_seq_one_letter_code
_entity_poly.pdbx_strand_id
1 'polypeptide(L)'
;MAGKTIVVDHGALSAASHKLGTLADGMDGQAGSLSDASSALLGAWEGDGRSSFSTASDTLVRFTRAAARILRAESGSIAKSNETYREADDKAASSMKSE
;
A
#
# COMPACT_ATOMS: atom_id res chain seq x y z
N MET A 1 -19.61 27.70 18.58
CA MET A 1 -18.34 27.08 18.17
C MET A 1 -18.37 26.95 16.66
N ALA A 2 -17.51 27.67 15.92
CA ALA A 2 -17.42 27.50 14.48
C ALA A 2 -16.80 26.12 14.22
N GLY A 3 -17.65 25.13 13.89
CA GLY A 3 -17.17 23.81 13.49
C GLY A 3 -16.27 23.98 12.27
N LYS A 4 -15.05 23.44 12.32
CA LYS A 4 -14.21 23.33 11.12
C LYS A 4 -14.94 22.43 10.13
N THR A 5 -15.55 23.02 9.12
CA THR A 5 -16.06 22.28 7.97
C THR A 5 -14.88 21.70 7.21
N ILE A 6 -14.78 20.37 7.19
CA ILE A 6 -13.83 19.66 6.33
C ILE A 6 -14.58 19.38 5.04
N VAL A 7 -14.16 19.99 3.94
CA VAL A 7 -14.63 19.61 2.60
C VAL A 7 -13.77 18.44 2.14
N VAL A 8 -14.38 17.27 1.99
CA VAL A 8 -13.70 16.03 1.60
C VAL A 8 -13.90 15.78 0.11
N ASP A 9 -12.80 15.68 -0.63
CA ASP A 9 -12.84 15.18 -2.01
C ASP A 9 -12.80 13.65 -1.99
N HIS A 10 -13.98 13.03 -1.99
CA HIS A 10 -14.11 11.58 -1.98
C HIS A 10 -13.53 10.91 -3.22
N GLY A 11 -13.55 11.61 -4.37
CA GLY A 11 -13.01 11.09 -5.63
C GLY A 11 -11.49 11.00 -5.56
N ALA A 12 -10.84 12.06 -5.08
CA ALA A 12 -9.40 12.09 -4.87
C ALA A 12 -8.93 11.04 -3.85
N LEU A 13 -9.65 10.86 -2.73
CA LEU A 13 -9.30 9.83 -1.73
C LEU A 13 -9.45 8.41 -2.28
N SER A 14 -10.54 8.12 -3.01
CA SER A 14 -10.71 6.83 -3.69
C SER A 14 -9.60 6.58 -4.71
N ALA A 15 -9.23 7.58 -5.52
CA ALA A 15 -8.15 7.46 -6.49
C ALA A 15 -6.79 7.25 -5.83
N ALA A 16 -6.49 7.95 -4.73
CA ALA A 16 -5.25 7.81 -3.98
C ALA A 16 -5.13 6.40 -3.35
N SER A 17 -6.18 5.93 -2.68
CA SER A 17 -6.24 4.58 -2.11
C SER A 17 -6.00 3.52 -3.19
N HIS A 18 -6.68 3.62 -4.34
CA HIS A 18 -6.49 2.69 -5.44
C HIS A 18 -5.05 2.68 -5.96
N LYS A 19 -4.47 3.87 -6.21
CA LYS A 19 -3.07 3.98 -6.69
C LYS A 19 -2.08 3.34 -5.73
N LEU A 20 -2.24 3.54 -4.42
CA LEU A 20 -1.39 2.92 -3.41
C LEU A 20 -1.56 1.40 -3.38
N GLY A 21 -2.79 0.91 -3.51
CA GLY A 21 -3.09 -0.52 -3.60
C GLY A 21 -2.41 -1.17 -4.80
N THR A 22 -2.57 -0.57 -5.99
CA THR A 22 -1.91 -1.03 -7.23
C THR A 22 -0.38 -1.00 -7.12
N LEU A 23 0.18 0.06 -6.54
CA LEU A 23 1.63 0.14 -6.32
C LEU A 23 2.12 -0.97 -5.38
N ALA A 24 1.37 -1.25 -4.31
CA ALA A 24 1.69 -2.36 -3.41
C ALA A 24 1.67 -3.72 -4.11
N ASP A 25 0.67 -3.98 -4.97
CA ASP A 25 0.61 -5.20 -5.79
C ASP A 25 1.82 -5.32 -6.73
N GLY A 26 2.16 -4.22 -7.41
CA GLY A 26 3.32 -4.17 -8.30
C GLY A 26 4.64 -4.45 -7.56
N MET A 27 4.83 -3.86 -6.39
CA MET A 27 6.04 -4.08 -5.58
C MET A 27 6.14 -5.52 -5.06
N ASP A 28 5.03 -6.12 -4.61
CA ASP A 28 5.04 -7.52 -4.16
C ASP A 28 5.37 -8.47 -5.32
N GLY A 29 4.80 -8.21 -6.51
CA GLY A 29 5.14 -8.93 -7.75
C GLY A 29 6.62 -8.82 -8.11
N GLN A 30 7.20 -7.60 -8.05
CA GLN A 30 8.62 -7.38 -8.28
C GLN A 30 9.51 -8.10 -7.25
N ALA A 31 9.09 -8.17 -5.99
CA ALA A 31 9.80 -8.95 -4.98
C ALA A 31 9.79 -10.45 -5.30
N GLY A 32 8.69 -10.97 -5.85
CA GLY A 32 8.60 -12.32 -6.40
C GLY A 32 9.59 -12.54 -7.54
N SER A 33 9.57 -11.68 -8.56
CA SER A 33 10.50 -11.77 -9.69
C SER A 33 11.98 -11.67 -9.27
N LEU A 34 12.29 -10.82 -8.29
CA LEU A 34 13.65 -10.71 -7.74
C LEU A 34 14.06 -12.00 -7.02
N SER A 35 13.16 -12.60 -6.24
CA SER A 35 13.39 -13.87 -5.56
C SER A 35 13.69 -15.00 -6.55
N ASP A 36 12.92 -15.09 -7.62
CA ASP A 36 13.09 -16.12 -8.66
C ASP A 36 14.40 -15.91 -9.42
N ALA A 37 14.68 -14.68 -9.85
CA ALA A 37 15.92 -14.34 -10.54
C ALA A 37 17.16 -14.59 -9.66
N SER A 38 17.09 -14.24 -8.37
CA SER A 38 18.19 -14.50 -7.42
C SER A 38 18.41 -15.99 -7.21
N SER A 39 17.33 -16.77 -7.13
CA SER A 39 17.42 -18.23 -7.01
C SER A 39 18.07 -18.88 -8.23
N ALA A 40 17.75 -18.41 -9.43
CA ALA A 40 18.39 -18.87 -10.67
C ALA A 40 19.89 -18.52 -10.72
N LEU A 41 20.25 -17.31 -10.27
CA LEU A 41 21.64 -16.84 -10.27
C LEU A 41 22.51 -17.48 -9.18
N LEU A 42 21.92 -17.90 -8.05
CA LEU A 42 22.65 -18.53 -6.95
C LEU A 42 23.49 -19.73 -7.38
N GLY A 43 23.05 -20.48 -8.39
CA GLY A 43 23.79 -21.60 -8.96
C GLY A 43 25.13 -21.23 -9.60
N ALA A 44 25.32 -19.96 -9.98
CA ALA A 44 26.55 -19.45 -10.59
C ALA A 44 27.60 -18.98 -9.55
N TRP A 45 27.24 -18.93 -8.26
CA TRP A 45 28.11 -18.48 -7.19
C TRP A 45 28.55 -19.64 -6.29
N GLU A 46 29.83 -19.63 -5.90
CA GLU A 46 30.45 -20.57 -4.97
C GLU A 46 31.06 -19.84 -3.75
N GLY A 47 31.32 -20.59 -2.68
CA GLY A 47 31.99 -20.09 -1.47
C GLY A 47 31.33 -18.85 -0.84
N ASP A 48 32.14 -17.93 -0.32
CA ASP A 48 31.68 -16.72 0.37
C ASP A 48 30.88 -15.77 -0.54
N GLY A 49 31.13 -15.81 -1.86
CA GLY A 49 30.38 -15.04 -2.85
C GLY A 49 28.92 -15.47 -2.92
N ARG A 50 28.65 -16.79 -2.84
CA ARG A 50 27.30 -17.34 -2.78
C ARG A 50 26.55 -16.87 -1.54
N SER A 51 27.18 -16.96 -0.37
CA SER A 51 26.59 -16.56 0.91
C SER A 51 26.29 -15.06 0.94
N SER A 52 27.21 -14.25 0.43
CA SER A 52 27.05 -12.79 0.33
C SER A 52 25.91 -12.42 -0.63
N PHE A 53 25.86 -13.03 -1.81
CA PHE A 53 24.79 -12.80 -2.79
C PHE A 53 23.43 -13.20 -2.21
N SER A 54 23.32 -14.39 -1.61
CA SER A 54 22.09 -14.88 -0.98
C SER A 54 21.57 -13.91 0.10
N THR A 55 22.47 -13.39 0.93
CA THR A 55 22.10 -12.45 2.00
C THR A 55 21.60 -11.13 1.42
N ALA A 56 22.28 -10.62 0.39
CA ALA A 56 21.90 -9.37 -0.27
C ALA A 56 20.54 -9.51 -0.98
N SER A 57 20.31 -10.59 -1.74
CA SER A 57 19.03 -10.84 -2.40
C SER A 57 17.89 -10.98 -1.42
N ASP A 58 18.09 -11.74 -0.34
CA ASP A 58 17.07 -11.93 0.69
C ASP A 58 16.70 -10.62 1.38
N THR A 59 17.70 -9.78 1.65
CA THR A 59 17.49 -8.45 2.25
C THR A 59 16.64 -7.57 1.36
N LEU A 60 16.94 -7.52 0.05
CA LEU A 60 16.18 -6.72 -0.91
C LEU A 60 14.75 -7.24 -1.07
N VAL A 61 14.55 -8.56 -1.18
CA VAL A 61 13.21 -9.17 -1.27
C VAL A 61 12.38 -8.83 -0.02
N ARG A 62 12.96 -8.97 1.18
CA ARG A 62 12.27 -8.65 2.43
C ARG A 62 11.91 -7.17 2.52
N PHE A 63 12.83 -6.28 2.15
CA PHE A 63 12.58 -4.84 2.13
C PHE A 63 11.43 -4.49 1.19
N THR A 64 11.45 -4.97 -0.06
CA THR A 64 10.41 -4.68 -1.04
C THR A 64 9.03 -5.17 -0.58
N ARG A 65 8.96 -6.38 0.00
CA ARG A 65 7.72 -6.91 0.58
C ARG A 65 7.23 -6.09 1.77
N ALA A 66 8.14 -5.61 2.62
CA ALA A 66 7.78 -4.76 3.75
C ALA A 66 7.18 -3.42 3.26
N ALA A 67 7.81 -2.78 2.28
CA ALA A 67 7.29 -1.55 1.68
C ALA A 67 5.92 -1.77 1.00
N ALA A 68 5.75 -2.87 0.26
CA ALA A 68 4.46 -3.25 -0.33
C ALA A 68 3.36 -3.38 0.74
N ARG A 69 3.65 -4.03 1.87
CA ARG A 69 2.70 -4.17 2.99
C ARG A 69 2.31 -2.83 3.60
N ILE A 70 3.26 -1.91 3.78
CA ILE A 70 2.99 -0.57 4.30
C ILE A 70 2.05 0.18 3.34
N LEU A 71 2.36 0.19 2.04
CA LEU A 71 1.51 0.86 1.04
C LEU A 71 0.10 0.28 0.97
N ARG A 72 -0.02 -1.04 1.11
CA ARG A 72 -1.33 -1.72 1.18
C ARG A 72 -2.11 -1.32 2.44
N ALA A 73 -1.44 -1.24 3.59
CA ALA A 73 -2.06 -0.78 4.82
C ALA A 73 -2.54 0.68 4.69
N GLU A 74 -1.71 1.56 4.13
CA GLU A 74 -2.09 2.96 3.88
C GLU A 74 -3.24 3.10 2.89
N SER A 75 -3.24 2.31 1.81
CA SER A 75 -4.36 2.21 0.88
C SER A 75 -5.67 1.87 1.59
N GLY A 76 -5.65 0.86 2.48
CA GLY A 76 -6.80 0.45 3.29
C GLY A 76 -7.25 1.52 4.29
N SER A 77 -6.30 2.18 4.96
CA SER A 77 -6.58 3.28 5.88
C SER A 77 -7.28 4.44 5.18
N ILE A 78 -6.80 4.85 4.00
CA ILE A 78 -7.42 5.93 3.21
C ILE A 78 -8.82 5.54 2.73
N ALA A 79 -9.02 4.30 2.26
CA ALA A 79 -10.33 3.81 1.85
C ALA A 79 -11.33 3.88 3.01
N LYS A 80 -10.92 3.40 4.19
CA LYS A 80 -11.74 3.42 5.40
C LYS A 80 -12.05 4.83 5.88
N SER A 81 -11.07 5.74 5.87
CA SER A 81 -11.31 7.15 6.19
C SER A 81 -12.30 7.77 5.22
N ASN A 82 -12.19 7.49 3.91
CA ASN A 82 -13.12 7.99 2.92
C ASN A 82 -14.57 7.51 3.15
N GLU A 83 -14.73 6.24 3.53
CA GLU A 83 -16.02 5.67 3.93
C GLU A 83 -16.60 6.37 5.17
N THR A 84 -15.80 6.56 6.22
CA THR A 84 -16.22 7.29 7.43
C THR A 84 -16.67 8.72 7.12
N TYR A 85 -15.99 9.41 6.20
CA TYR A 85 -16.41 10.75 5.78
C TYR A 85 -17.74 10.73 5.01
N ARG A 86 -17.96 9.75 4.13
CA ARG A 86 -19.25 9.61 3.43
C ARG A 86 -20.40 9.37 4.39
N GLU A 87 -20.21 8.48 5.37
CA GLU A 87 -21.22 8.21 6.40
C GLU A 87 -21.56 9.48 7.20
N ALA A 88 -20.56 10.30 7.52
CA ALA A 88 -20.77 11.57 8.22
C ALA A 88 -21.57 12.56 7.36
N ASP A 89 -21.23 12.69 6.08
CA ASP A 89 -21.92 13.57 5.11
C ASP A 89 -23.36 13.12 4.89
N ASP A 90 -23.61 11.81 4.72
CA ASP A 90 -24.95 11.24 4.55
C ASP A 90 -25.82 11.47 5.79
N LYS A 91 -25.24 11.33 6.99
CA LYS A 91 -25.93 11.60 8.25
C LYS A 91 -26.31 13.08 8.38
N ALA A 92 -25.39 13.98 8.05
CA ALA A 92 -25.65 15.42 8.05
C ALA A 92 -26.77 15.77 7.05
N ALA A 93 -26.69 15.29 5.82
CA ALA A 93 -27.70 15.50 4.79
C ALA A 93 -29.09 14.96 5.19
N SER A 94 -29.13 13.81 5.85
CA SER A 94 -30.39 13.20 6.32
C SER A 94 -31.02 13.99 7.46
N SER A 95 -30.23 14.56 8.37
CA SER A 95 -30.74 15.41 9.45
C SER A 95 -31.37 16.70 8.93
N MET A 96 -30.84 17.28 7.86
CA MET A 96 -31.37 18.50 7.24
C MET A 96 -32.68 18.28 6.47
N LYS A 97 -32.97 17.07 6.01
CA LYS A 97 -34.24 16.74 5.32
C LYS A 97 -35.40 16.45 6.29
N SER A 98 -35.09 16.29 7.57
CA SER A 98 -36.06 15.91 8.60
C SER A 98 -36.57 17.12 9.40
N GLU A 99 -36.03 18.32 9.12
CA GLU A 99 -36.51 19.63 9.58
C GLU A 99 -37.38 20.29 8.50
#